data_AF-A0A4Y2LJ90-F1
#
_entry.id   AF-A0A4Y2LJ90-F1
#
_cell.length_a   1.000
_cell.length_b   1.000
_cell.length_c   1.000
_cell.angle_alpha   90.00
_cell.angle_beta   90.00
_cell.angle_gamma   90.00
#
_symmetry.space_group_name_H-M   'P 1'
#
loop_
_entity.id
_entity.type
_entity.pdbx_description
1 polymer ?
#
loop_
_entity_poly.entity_id
_entity_poly.type
_entity_poly.pdbx_seq_one_letter_code
_entity_poly.pdbx_strand_id
1 'polypeptide(L)'
;QSVLPTRVCKHCGLYFASNVMLKKHIIGVHKITGKCQPEVNRVRQLQIAAHRQQKLMAVITFTENVEFADWVDEDIDIRGLTISEDESDVKVPV
;
A
#
# COMPACT_ATOMS: atom_id res chain seq x y z
N GLN A 1 -20.94 -37.47 23.76
CA GLN A 1 -19.75 -38.16 23.21
C GLN A 1 -19.00 -37.18 22.32
N SER A 2 -17.84 -36.69 22.76
CA SER A 2 -16.96 -35.87 21.93
C SER A 2 -16.19 -36.78 20.97
N VAL A 3 -16.59 -36.80 19.70
CA VAL A 3 -15.87 -37.55 18.66
C VAL A 3 -14.55 -36.81 18.39
N LEU A 4 -13.44 -37.38 18.87
CA LEU A 4 -12.11 -36.85 18.55
C LEU A 4 -11.87 -37.00 17.03
N PRO A 5 -11.40 -35.95 16.34
CA PRO A 5 -11.08 -36.06 14.91
C PRO A 5 -9.99 -37.10 14.70
N THR A 6 -10.30 -38.18 13.96
CA THR A 6 -9.34 -39.21 13.58
C THR A 6 -8.26 -38.58 12.70
N ARG A 7 -7.01 -38.53 13.17
CA ARG A 7 -5.86 -37.98 12.43
C ARG A 7 -5.27 -39.00 11.43
N VAL A 8 -6.14 -39.76 10.78
CA VAL A 8 -5.78 -40.83 9.85
C VAL A 8 -6.29 -40.46 8.46
N CYS A 9 -5.45 -40.63 7.44
CA CYS A 9 -5.87 -40.46 6.05
C CYS A 9 -6.80 -41.60 5.63
N LYS A 10 -7.99 -41.27 5.15
CA LYS A 10 -8.98 -42.27 4.71
C LYS A 10 -8.60 -42.97 3.41
N HIS A 11 -7.68 -42.40 2.63
CA HIS A 11 -7.25 -42.95 1.34
C HIS A 11 -6.08 -43.93 1.47
N CYS A 12 -5.17 -43.69 2.41
CA CYS A 12 -3.94 -44.48 2.55
C CYS A 12 -3.68 -45.01 3.96
N GLY A 13 -4.54 -44.69 4.95
CA GLY A 13 -4.43 -45.20 6.32
C GLY A 13 -3.29 -44.60 7.16
N LEU A 14 -2.50 -43.68 6.61
CA LEU A 14 -1.39 -43.05 7.34
C LEU A 14 -1.89 -42.16 8.48
N TYR A 15 -1.25 -42.27 9.64
CA TYR A 15 -1.48 -41.43 10.80
C TYR A 15 -0.63 -40.16 10.76
N PHE A 16 -1.17 -39.04 11.24
CA PHE A 16 -0.49 -37.75 11.28
C PHE A 16 -0.55 -37.13 12.68
N ALA A 17 0.54 -36.45 13.06
CA ALA A 17 0.64 -35.77 14.35
C ALA A 17 -0.37 -34.61 14.50
N SER A 18 -0.83 -34.00 13.40
CA SER A 18 -1.80 -32.90 13.42
C SER A 18 -2.77 -32.93 12.24
N ASN A 19 -3.94 -32.31 12.42
CA ASN A 19 -4.93 -32.11 11.35
C ASN A 19 -4.38 -31.24 10.19
N VAL A 20 -3.45 -30.32 10.48
CA VAL A 20 -2.81 -29.48 9.45
C VAL A 20 -1.95 -30.34 8.52
N MET A 21 -1.19 -31.29 9.08
CA MET A 21 -0.38 -32.22 8.29
C MET A 21 -1.26 -33.18 7.48
N LEU A 22 -2.34 -33.71 8.07
CA LEU A 22 -3.30 -34.54 7.36
C LEU A 22 -3.94 -33.81 6.16
N LYS A 23 -4.38 -32.55 6.35
CA LYS A 23 -4.93 -31.73 5.27
C LYS A 23 -3.93 -31.50 4.14
N LYS A 24 -2.68 -31.12 4.46
CA LYS A 24 -1.61 -30.96 3.46
C LYS A 24 -1.32 -32.25 2.71
N HIS A 25 -1.29 -33.38 3.40
CA HIS A 25 -1.11 -34.69 2.80
C HIS A 25 -2.24 -35.03 1.82
N ILE A 26 -3.50 -34.84 2.20
CA ILE A 26 -4.66 -35.11 1.33
C ILE A 26 -4.61 -34.25 0.05
N ILE A 27 -4.23 -32.98 0.17
CA ILE A 27 -4.13 -32.06 -0.97
C ILE A 27 -2.93 -32.42 -1.86
N GLY A 28 -1.76 -32.70 -1.28
CA GLY A 28 -0.54 -32.95 -2.06
C GLY A 28 -0.48 -34.34 -2.68
N VAL A 29 -0.84 -35.37 -1.91
CA VAL A 29 -0.72 -36.78 -2.34
C VAL A 29 -1.97 -37.23 -3.09
N HIS A 30 -3.16 -36.90 -2.58
CA HIS A 30 -4.42 -37.34 -3.17
C HIS A 30 -5.06 -36.30 -4.09
N LYS A 31 -4.48 -35.10 -4.21
CA LYS A 31 -4.97 -34.00 -5.07
C LYS A 31 -6.45 -33.65 -4.83
N ILE A 32 -6.93 -33.88 -3.61
CA ILE A 32 -8.31 -33.58 -3.25
C ILE A 32 -8.35 -32.12 -2.81
N THR A 33 -8.81 -31.26 -3.71
CA THR A 33 -9.02 -29.82 -3.51
C THR A 33 -10.25 -29.57 -2.63
N GLY A 34 -10.35 -30.25 -1.48
CA GLY A 34 -11.41 -30.05 -0.52
C GLY A 34 -11.17 -28.77 0.27
N LYS A 35 -11.63 -27.63 -0.28
CA LYS A 35 -11.92 -26.35 0.42
C LYS A 35 -11.01 -26.00 1.61
N CYS A 36 -9.72 -26.28 1.55
CA CYS A 36 -8.78 -25.79 2.56
C CYS A 36 -8.38 -24.40 2.11
N GLN A 37 -9.34 -23.47 2.20
CA GLN A 37 -9.02 -22.06 2.27
C GLN A 37 -8.01 -21.92 3.42
N PRO A 38 -6.81 -21.37 3.16
CA PRO A 38 -5.94 -20.97 4.25
C PRO A 38 -6.79 -20.06 5.13
N GLU A 39 -6.78 -20.27 6.45
CA GLU A 39 -7.31 -19.27 7.36
C GLU A 39 -6.40 -18.04 7.21
N VAL A 40 -6.70 -17.21 6.21
CA VAL A 40 -6.06 -15.91 6.04
C VAL A 40 -6.43 -15.18 7.32
N ASN A 41 -5.45 -15.04 8.21
CA ASN A 41 -5.66 -14.55 9.55
C ASN A 41 -6.37 -13.19 9.44
N ARG A 42 -7.69 -13.19 9.68
CA ARG A 42 -8.58 -12.04 9.43
C ARG A 42 -8.12 -10.81 10.22
N VAL A 43 -7.47 -11.06 11.36
CA VAL A 43 -6.83 -10.03 12.19
C VAL A 43 -5.75 -9.27 11.42
N ARG A 44 -4.88 -9.97 10.68
CA ARG A 44 -3.82 -9.35 9.88
C ARG A 44 -4.39 -8.49 8.75
N GLN A 45 -5.46 -8.94 8.10
CA GLN A 45 -6.13 -8.17 7.04
C GLN A 45 -6.77 -6.89 7.59
N LEU A 46 -7.46 -7.00 8.73
CA LEU A 46 -8.07 -5.86 9.41
C LEU A 46 -7.03 -4.83 9.87
N GLN A 47 -5.89 -5.28 10.42
CA GLN A 47 -4.79 -4.41 10.81
C GLN A 47 -4.18 -3.66 9.61
N ILE A 48 -4.01 -4.34 8.47
CA ILE A 48 -3.51 -3.70 7.24
C ILE A 48 -4.50 -2.66 6.73
N ALA A 49 -5.81 -2.96 6.74
CA ALA A 49 -6.83 -2.00 6.33
C ALA A 49 -6.89 -0.78 7.25
N ALA A 50 -6.87 -0.99 8.57
CA ALA A 50 -6.86 0.07 9.57
C ALA A 50 -5.62 0.97 9.46
N HIS A 51 -4.43 0.38 9.28
CA HIS A 51 -3.19 1.16 9.08
C HIS A 51 -3.26 2.00 7.79
N ARG A 52 -3.79 1.45 6.69
CA ARG A 52 -4.00 2.24 5.45
C ARG A 52 -4.95 3.41 5.67
N GLN A 53 -6.04 3.20 6.40
CA GLN A 53 -6.99 4.27 6.74
C GLN A 53 -6.35 5.35 7.61
N GLN A 54 -5.61 4.98 8.66
CA GLN A 54 -4.89 5.93 9.51
C GLN A 54 -3.89 6.77 8.72
N LYS A 55 -3.17 6.16 7.78
CA LYS A 55 -2.22 6.87 6.91
C LYS A 55 -2.90 7.92 6.04
N LEU A 56 -4.07 7.61 5.48
CA LEU A 56 -4.85 8.56 4.68
C LEU A 56 -5.36 9.73 5.53
N MET A 57 -5.90 9.45 6.72
CA MET A 57 -6.38 10.49 7.64
C MET A 57 -5.25 11.44 8.09
N ALA A 58 -4.05 10.91 8.35
CA ALA A 58 -2.88 11.73 8.72
C ALA A 58 -2.44 12.66 7.58
N VAL A 59 -2.54 12.21 6.32
CA VAL A 59 -2.23 13.06 5.15
C VAL A 59 -3.28 14.15 4.96
N ILE A 60 -4.57 13.81 5.08
CA ILE A 60 -5.68 14.77 4.93
C ILE A 60 -5.59 15.86 5.99
N THR A 61 -5.41 15.47 7.26
CA THR A 61 -5.21 16.42 8.35
C THR A 61 -4.01 17.32 8.08
N PHE A 62 -2.85 16.75 7.72
CA PHE A 62 -1.64 17.52 7.35
C PHE A 62 -1.91 18.57 6.26
N THR A 63 -2.68 18.23 5.23
CA THR A 63 -3.01 19.15 4.14
C THR A 63 -4.04 20.21 4.54
N GLU A 64 -4.99 19.88 5.42
CA GLU A 64 -5.99 20.82 5.93
C GLU A 64 -5.37 21.82 6.93
N ASN A 65 -4.32 21.41 7.65
CA ASN A 65 -3.59 22.27 8.58
C ASN A 65 -2.39 23.01 7.96
N VAL A 66 -2.15 22.88 6.65
CA VAL A 66 -1.28 23.80 5.90
C VAL A 66 -2.18 24.93 5.42
N GLU A 67 -2.16 26.06 6.14
CA GLU A 67 -2.86 27.26 5.70
C GLU A 67 -2.41 27.60 4.28
N PHE A 68 -3.39 27.72 3.38
CA PHE A 68 -3.20 28.15 2.01
C PHE A 68 -2.43 29.47 2.04
N ALA A 69 -1.13 29.41 1.70
CA ALA A 69 -0.35 30.61 1.51
C ALA A 69 -0.98 31.38 0.34
N ASP A 70 -1.82 32.35 0.69
CA ASP A 70 -2.43 33.29 -0.23
C ASP A 70 -1.26 34.09 -0.79
N TRP A 71 -0.80 33.71 -1.99
CA TRP A 71 0.25 34.43 -2.68
C TRP A 71 -0.31 35.82 -2.95
N VAL A 72 0.16 36.80 -2.18
CA VAL A 72 -0.22 38.19 -2.35
C VAL A 72 0.21 38.59 -3.76
N ASP A 73 -0.76 38.88 -4.62
CA ASP A 73 -0.54 39.53 -5.90
C ASP A 73 -0.17 40.99 -5.59
N GLU A 74 1.08 41.21 -5.16
CA GLU A 74 1.63 42.55 -5.12
C GLU A 74 1.81 42.98 -6.57
N ASP A 75 0.91 43.83 -7.05
CA ASP A 75 1.04 44.57 -8.30
C ASP A 75 2.44 45.22 -8.34
N ILE A 76 3.37 44.60 -9.04
CA ILE A 76 4.71 45.15 -9.27
C ILE A 76 4.54 46.36 -10.18
N ASP A 77 4.65 47.57 -9.62
CA ASP A 77 4.60 48.81 -10.40
C ASP A 77 5.87 48.91 -11.28
N ILE A 78 5.74 48.47 -12.53
CA ILE A 78 6.81 48.43 -13.55
C ILE A 78 7.29 49.84 -13.94
N ARG A 79 6.67 50.89 -13.40
CA ARG A 79 6.86 52.30 -13.77
C ARG A 79 8.22 52.90 -13.37
N GLY A 80 9.09 52.12 -12.71
CA GLY A 80 10.45 52.52 -12.32
C GLY A 80 11.61 51.89 -13.11
N LEU A 81 11.35 50.94 -14.02
CA LEU A 81 12.42 50.33 -14.83
C LEU A 81 12.75 51.20 -16.04
N THR A 82 13.48 52.30 -15.82
CA THR A 82 14.19 52.95 -16.91
C THR A 82 15.31 52.02 -17.37
N ILE A 83 15.13 51.44 -18.57
CA ILE A 83 16.19 50.72 -19.28
C ILE A 83 17.28 51.74 -19.57
N SER A 84 18.43 51.62 -18.89
CA SER A 84 19.65 52.30 -19.32
C SER A 84 20.06 51.71 -20.66
N GLU A 85 20.15 52.55 -21.70
CA GLU A 85 20.71 52.18 -23.00
C GLU A 85 22.19 51.85 -22.80
N ASP A 86 22.50 50.57 -22.59
CA ASP A 86 23.86 50.07 -22.72
C ASP A 86 24.15 49.84 -24.21
N GLU A 87 25.26 50.44 -24.63
CA GLU A 87 25.74 50.56 -25.99
C GLU A 87 25.97 49.17 -26.58
N SER A 88 25.13 48.75 -27.52
CA SER A 88 25.31 47.48 -28.21
C SER A 88 26.58 47.52 -29.07
N ASP A 89 27.61 46.82 -28.61
CA ASP A 89 28.81 46.49 -29.36
C ASP A 89 28.44 45.50 -30.51
N VAL A 90 28.44 45.98 -31.76
CA VAL A 90 28.41 45.11 -32.94
C VAL A 90 29.52 45.52 -33.90
N LYS A 91 30.71 44.97 -33.66
CA LYS A 91 31.80 44.95 -34.63
C LYS A 91 31.45 43.99 -35.77
N VAL A 92 31.03 44.55 -36.91
CA VAL A 92 30.84 43.82 -38.17
C VAL A 92 32.21 43.47 -38.76
N PRO A 93 32.54 42.19 -39.03
CA PRO A 93 33.75 41.84 -39.76
C PRO A 93 33.56 42.08 -41.27
N VAL A 94 34.61 42.62 -41.91
CA VAL A 94 34.74 42.92 -43.35
C VAL A 94 34.91 41.65 -44.17
#